data_AF-C3X366-F1
#
_entry.id   AF-C3X366-F1
#
_cell.length_a   1.000
_cell.length_b   1.000
_cell.length_c   1.000
_cell.angle_alpha   90.00
_cell.angle_beta   90.00
_cell.angle_gamma   90.00
#
_symmetry.space_group_name_H-M   'P 1'
#
loop_
_entity.id
_entity.type
_entity.pdbx_description
1 polymer ?
#
loop_
_entity_poly.entity_id
_entity_poly.type
_entity_poly.pdbx_seq_one_letter_code
_entity_poly.pdbx_strand_id
1 'polypeptide(L)' 'MATKSTENTEAENKEAWVAGKEEHYPVTLDEFCRRLSTSDRRVEMIGAFEHVEKSAGRTKDTESAYRVRYEEFINQPV' A
#
# COMPACT_ATOMS: atom_id res chain seq x y z
N MET A 1 -49.95 -4.57 -22.39
CA MET A 1 -48.52 -4.85 -22.15
C MET A 1 -47.76 -3.58 -22.41
N ALA A 2 -47.32 -2.89 -21.35
CA ALA A 2 -46.53 -1.66 -21.46
C ALA A 2 -45.67 -1.56 -20.19
N THR A 3 -44.43 -2.01 -20.27
CA THR A 3 -43.44 -1.74 -19.22
C THR A 3 -42.72 -0.45 -19.60
N LYS A 4 -43.06 0.56 -18.80
CA LYS A 4 -42.64 1.96 -18.84
C LYS A 4 -41.19 2.09 -18.36
N SER A 5 -40.45 2.97 -19.02
CA SER A 5 -39.33 3.77 -18.52
C SER A 5 -38.26 3.08 -17.68
N THR A 6 -37.15 2.75 -18.34
CA THR A 6 -35.82 2.77 -17.74
C THR A 6 -35.47 4.22 -17.44
N GLU A 7 -35.59 4.62 -16.18
CA GLU A 7 -35.15 5.92 -15.69
C GLU A 7 -34.18 5.70 -14.53
N ASN A 8 -33.08 6.44 -14.59
CA ASN A 8 -32.11 6.74 -13.53
C ASN A 8 -31.13 5.59 -13.20
N THR A 9 -29.82 5.80 -13.31
CA THR A 9 -29.11 6.86 -12.61
C THR A 9 -27.76 7.14 -13.28
N GLU A 10 -27.67 8.26 -14.00
CA GLU A 10 -26.46 9.08 -14.04
C GLU A 10 -26.25 9.62 -12.62
N ALA A 11 -25.25 9.12 -11.90
CA ALA A 11 -24.73 9.80 -10.72
C ALA A 11 -23.27 9.43 -10.50
N GLU A 12 -22.43 10.43 -10.78
CA GLU A 12 -21.21 10.71 -10.04
C GLU A 12 -19.99 9.83 -10.40
N ASN A 13 -19.34 10.24 -11.48
CA ASN A 13 -17.89 10.38 -11.48
C ASN A 13 -17.48 11.28 -10.29
N LYS A 14 -17.27 10.64 -9.14
CA LYS A 14 -16.61 11.22 -7.99
C LYS A 14 -15.19 10.69 -8.00
N GLU A 15 -14.24 11.62 -8.05
CA GLU A 15 -12.81 11.40 -7.93
C GLU A 15 -12.49 10.74 -6.58
N ALA A 16 -12.75 9.44 -6.48
CA ALA A 16 -12.09 8.61 -5.52
C ALA A 16 -10.67 8.44 -6.05
N TRP A 17 -9.77 9.32 -5.61
CA TRP A 17 -8.37 8.92 -5.46
C TRP A 17 -8.38 7.56 -4.78
N VAL A 18 -8.12 6.52 -5.57
CA VAL A 18 -8.08 5.14 -5.08
C VAL A 18 -6.83 5.04 -4.21
N ALA A 19 -6.97 5.45 -2.95
CA ALA A 19 -6.05 5.11 -1.90
C ALA A 19 -6.13 3.59 -1.73
N GLY A 20 -5.17 2.86 -2.31
CA GLY A 20 -4.96 1.44 -2.02
C GLY A 20 -5.24 0.45 -3.15
N LYS A 21 -4.71 0.66 -4.36
CA LYS A 21 -4.54 -0.42 -5.35
C LYS A 21 -3.15 -0.43 -5.98
N GLU A 22 -2.11 -0.44 -5.16
CA GLU A 22 -0.72 -0.74 -5.59
C GLU A 22 -0.29 -2.17 -5.22
N GLU A 23 -1.26 -3.08 -5.10
CA GLU A 23 -1.06 -4.47 -4.64
C GLU A 23 -0.34 -5.36 -5.68
N HIS A 24 -0.23 -4.94 -6.94
CA HIS A 24 0.18 -5.85 -8.03
C HIS A 24 1.47 -5.46 -8.75
N TYR A 25 1.98 -4.23 -8.59
CA TYR A 25 3.21 -3.83 -9.26
C TYR A 25 4.40 -3.91 -8.31
N PRO A 26 5.53 -4.50 -8.74
CA PRO A 26 6.69 -4.60 -7.88
C PRO A 26 7.36 -3.22 -7.74
N VAL A 27 7.47 -2.75 -6.50
CA VAL A 27 8.11 -1.51 -6.08
C VAL A 27 9.49 -1.80 -5.50
N THR A 28 10.39 -0.81 -5.53
CA THR A 28 11.66 -0.95 -4.82
C THR A 28 11.46 -0.78 -3.32
N LEU A 29 12.33 -1.38 -2.51
CA LEU A 29 12.31 -1.20 -1.06
C LEU A 29 12.41 0.28 -0.66
N ASP A 30 13.28 1.05 -1.32
CA ASP A 30 13.43 2.50 -1.09
C ASP A 30 12.13 3.25 -1.39
N GLU A 31 11.47 2.92 -2.51
CA GLU A 31 10.21 3.54 -2.88
C GLU A 31 9.11 3.22 -1.87
N PHE A 32 9.03 1.97 -1.41
CA PHE A 32 8.13 1.56 -0.34
C PHE A 32 8.39 2.34 0.95
N CYS A 33 9.64 2.39 1.44
CA CYS A 33 10.00 3.10 2.67
C CYS A 33 9.72 4.60 2.58
N ARG A 34 10.00 5.22 1.42
CA ARG A 34 9.70 6.63 1.15
C ARG A 34 8.20 6.90 1.23
N ARG A 35 7.37 6.06 0.59
CA ARG A 35 5.91 6.18 0.66
C ARG A 35 5.40 5.95 2.08
N LEU A 36 5.89 4.92 2.76
CA LEU A 36 5.53 4.59 4.14
C LEU A 36 5.82 5.74 5.10
N SER A 37 6.95 6.44 4.94
CA SER A 37 7.30 7.60 5.78
C SER A 37 6.34 8.81 5.65
N THR A 38 5.49 8.84 4.60
CA THR A 38 4.47 9.88 4.46
C THR A 38 3.28 9.68 5.41
N SER A 39 3.00 8.43 5.80
CA SER A 39 1.88 8.05 6.65
C SER A 39 2.30 7.57 8.04
N ASP A 40 3.40 6.82 8.13
CA ASP A 40 3.99 6.35 9.39
C ASP A 40 5.16 7.26 9.83
N ARG A 41 5.08 7.78 11.05
CA ARG A 41 6.06 8.71 11.64
C ARG A 41 7.21 8.01 12.35
N ARG A 42 7.19 6.68 12.47
CA ARG A 42 8.23 5.88 13.11
C ARG A 42 9.43 5.71 12.19
N VAL A 43 10.06 6.81 11.80
CA VAL A 43 11.14 6.85 10.79
C VAL A 43 12.30 5.91 11.13
N GLU A 44 12.65 5.78 12.42
CA GLU A 44 13.69 4.85 12.88
C GLU A 44 13.31 3.38 12.65
N MET A 45 12.03 3.03 12.83
CA MET A 45 11.53 1.68 12.56
C MET A 45 11.50 1.39 11.07
N ILE A 46 11.13 2.38 10.25
CA ILE A 46 11.16 2.26 8.79
C ILE A 46 12.61 2.04 8.31
N GLY A 47 13.57 2.78 8.85
CA GLY A 47 14.99 2.60 8.54
C GLY A 47 15.53 1.24 9.02
N ALA A 48 15.13 0.79 10.21
CA ALA A 48 15.51 -0.53 10.71
C ALA A 48 14.94 -1.66 9.82
N PHE A 49 13.67 -1.55 9.41
CA PHE A 49 13.05 -2.47 8.46
C PHE A 49 13.78 -2.50 7.12
N GLU A 50 14.11 -1.32 6.56
CA GLU A 50 14.86 -1.21 5.31
C GLU A 50 16.21 -1.95 5.40
N HIS A 51 16.93 -1.78 6.50
CA HIS A 51 18.19 -2.46 6.73
C HIS A 51 18.05 -3.99 6.79
N VAL A 52 17.02 -4.49 7.47
CA VAL A 52 16.72 -5.93 7.57
C VAL A 52 16.39 -6.51 6.19
N GLU A 53 15.54 -5.84 5.42
CA GLU A 53 15.17 -6.29 4.07
C GLU A 53 16.37 -6.28 3.11
N LYS A 54 17.22 -5.25 3.16
CA LYS A 54 18.48 -5.19 2.39
C LYS A 54 19.44 -6.31 2.77
N SER A 55 19.61 -6.58 4.06
CA SER A 55 20.48 -7.65 4.55
C SER A 55 20.00 -9.03 4.11
N ALA A 56 18.69 -9.19 3.91
CA ALA A 56 18.09 -10.40 3.37
C ALA A 56 18.02 -10.43 1.82
N GLY A 57 18.61 -9.44 1.14
CA GLY A 57 18.66 -9.37 -0.32
C GLY A 57 17.34 -8.98 -1.00
N ARG A 58 16.35 -8.47 -0.24
CA ARG A 58 15.03 -8.10 -0.77
C ARG A 58 14.99 -6.63 -1.17
N THR A 59 15.36 -6.35 -2.42
CA THR A 59 15.42 -4.98 -2.94
C THR A 59 14.20 -4.54 -3.75
N LYS A 60 13.38 -5.50 -4.20
CA LYS A 60 12.16 -5.26 -4.98
C LYS A 60 11.11 -6.32 -4.66
N ASP A 61 9.89 -5.90 -4.37
CA ASP A 61 8.76 -6.77 -4.07
C ASP A 61 7.44 -6.00 -4.28
N THR A 62 6.28 -6.64 -4.10
CA THR A 62 5.00 -5.91 -4.10
C THR A 62 4.87 -5.04 -2.85
N GLU A 63 4.11 -3.95 -2.97
CA GLU A 63 3.85 -3.06 -1.82
C GLU A 63 3.15 -3.80 -0.68
N SER A 64 2.26 -4.74 -1.00
CA SER A 64 1.57 -5.57 -0.02
C SER A 64 2.49 -6.53 0.73
N ALA A 65 3.44 -7.16 0.04
CA ALA A 65 4.42 -8.04 0.67
C ALA A 65 5.30 -7.26 1.65
N TYR A 66 5.76 -6.06 1.27
CA TYR A 66 6.50 -5.21 2.20
C TYR A 66 5.66 -4.72 3.37
N ARG A 67 4.37 -4.40 3.16
CA ARG A 67 3.47 -3.99 4.25
C ARG A 67 3.26 -5.09 5.28
N VAL A 68 2.97 -6.31 4.85
CA VAL A 68 2.82 -7.47 5.75
C VAL A 68 4.08 -7.66 6.58
N ARG A 69 5.27 -7.65 5.95
CA ARG A 69 6.54 -7.80 6.66
C ARG A 69 6.84 -6.63 7.62
N TYR A 70 6.49 -5.41 7.24
CA TYR A 70 6.66 -4.25 8.11
C TYR A 70 5.74 -4.33 9.34
N GLU A 71 4.48 -4.74 9.16
CA GLU A 71 3.54 -4.96 10.26
C GLU A 71 4.01 -6.09 11.19
N GLU A 72 4.55 -7.18 10.66
CA GLU A 72 5.18 -8.24 11.46
C GLU A 72 6.38 -7.69 12.23
N PHE A 73 7.25 -6.92 11.57
CA PHE A 73 8.47 -6.35 12.16
C PHE A 73 8.18 -5.43 13.34
N ILE A 74 7.19 -4.54 13.25
CA ILE A 74 6.86 -3.59 14.33
C ILE A 74 6.14 -4.24 15.51
N ASN A 75 5.52 -5.41 15.31
CA ASN A 75 4.77 -6.13 16.34
C ASN A 75 5.59 -7.24 17.01
N GLN A 76 6.80 -7.54 16.52
CA GLN A 76 7.70 -8.46 17.20
C GLN A 76 8.19 -7.84 18.52
N PRO A 77 7.96 -8.50 19.67
CA PRO A 77 8.56 -8.06 20.91
C PRO A 77 10.08 -8.23 20.82
N VAL A 78 10.81 -7.16 21.17
CA VAL A 78 12.27 -7.17 21.33
C VAL A 78 12.71 -7.95 22.55
#